data_AF-A0A0D0CF38-F1
#
_entry.id   AF-A0A0D0CF38-F1
#
_cell.length_a   1.000
_cell.length_b   1.000
_cell.length_c   1.000
_cell.angle_alpha   90.00
_cell.angle_beta   90.00
_cell.angle_gamma   90.00
#
_symmetry.space_group_name_H-M   'P 1'
#
loop_
_entity.id
_entity.type
_entity.pdbx_description
1 polymer ?
#
loop_
_entity_poly.entity_id
_entity_poly.type
_entity_poly.pdbx_seq_one_letter_code
_entity_poly.pdbx_strand_id
1 'polypeptide(L)'
;MYSLLKKYKSHASRLRTTGKGVKSSNGAEDDESQTDEYFDCYIPASGPDVTTTTEAQSIWDEIVEAFPFFPALHHIFSARPNVTPIAITTGVGPHGKKTVHFQAPSDDESNPPAFMPEQHSQMLSLHQVLEAERAHHQVSPSFKPAYDGGSPPWHDWDKENIPSSQPHPTPPLSQSAATPAKHPSKLSSITESVEKAKECISKLPKKHSFKDTLMDLQQANLDAINSQADAEMRMQEHQMLLKEYEAGVWNALEYKEKLGELMVRPAKRSHQAAGGD
;
A
#
# COMPACT_ATOMS: atom_id res chain seq x y z
N MET A 1 22.77 3.72 1.94
CA MET A 1 21.69 2.74 1.67
C MET A 1 21.01 2.96 0.31
N TYR A 2 20.63 4.19 -0.06
CA TYR A 2 19.92 4.50 -1.32
C TYR A 2 20.64 4.02 -2.60
N SER A 3 21.98 4.11 -2.65
CA SER A 3 22.79 3.65 -3.79
C SER A 3 22.71 2.12 -4.03
N LEU A 4 22.72 1.31 -2.95
CA LEU A 4 22.62 -0.15 -3.03
C LEU A 4 21.24 -0.59 -3.55
N LEU A 5 20.17 0.03 -3.04
CA LEU A 5 18.81 -0.26 -3.50
C LEU A 5 18.62 0.11 -4.97
N LYS A 6 19.18 1.25 -5.41
CA LYS A 6 19.11 1.66 -6.83
C LYS A 6 19.84 0.67 -7.74
N LYS A 7 21.04 0.22 -7.36
CA LYS A 7 21.79 -0.82 -8.09
C LYS A 7 21.02 -2.13 -8.15
N TYR A 8 20.51 -2.60 -7.01
CA TYR A 8 19.67 -3.80 -6.95
C TYR A 8 18.47 -3.70 -7.90
N LYS A 9 17.71 -2.60 -7.85
CA LYS A 9 16.55 -2.39 -8.73
C LYS A 9 16.92 -2.42 -10.20
N SER A 10 18.06 -1.85 -10.58
CA SER A 10 18.57 -1.88 -11.96
C SER A 10 18.88 -3.30 -12.41
N HIS A 11 19.62 -4.08 -11.62
CA HIS A 11 19.92 -5.48 -11.93
C HIS A 11 18.68 -6.38 -11.92
N ALA A 12 17.78 -6.22 -10.94
CA ALA A 12 16.52 -6.95 -10.88
C ALA A 12 15.59 -6.59 -12.06
N SER A 13 15.59 -5.34 -12.53
CA SER A 13 14.88 -4.97 -13.76
C SER A 13 15.50 -5.65 -14.97
N ARG A 14 16.82 -5.62 -15.10
CA ARG A 14 17.54 -6.28 -16.20
C ARG A 14 17.19 -7.77 -16.28
N LEU A 15 17.19 -8.45 -15.14
CA LEU A 15 16.80 -9.86 -15.01
C LEU A 15 15.34 -10.10 -15.46
N ARG A 16 14.42 -9.16 -15.18
CA ARG A 16 13.01 -9.26 -15.61
C ARG A 16 12.78 -8.90 -17.09
N THR A 17 13.59 -8.04 -17.67
CA THR A 17 13.38 -7.56 -19.05
C THR A 17 13.95 -8.50 -20.11
N THR A 18 14.91 -9.35 -19.74
CA THR A 18 15.65 -10.21 -20.67
C THR A 18 14.98 -11.55 -20.96
N GLY A 19 13.95 -11.94 -20.22
CA GLY A 19 13.04 -12.99 -20.66
C GLY A 19 12.26 -12.49 -21.85
N LYS A 20 12.80 -12.66 -23.07
CA LYS A 20 12.24 -12.33 -24.40
C LYS A 20 10.82 -11.78 -24.27
N GLY A 21 10.72 -10.46 -24.08
CA GLY A 21 9.47 -9.80 -23.67
C GLY A 21 8.26 -10.43 -24.34
N VAL A 22 7.22 -10.72 -23.55
CA VAL A 22 6.03 -11.49 -23.92
C VAL A 22 5.86 -11.53 -25.44
N LYS A 23 6.24 -12.66 -26.05
CA LYS A 23 5.91 -12.88 -27.45
C LYS A 23 4.41 -13.06 -27.51
N SER A 24 3.67 -12.00 -27.83
CA SER A 24 2.32 -12.13 -28.38
C SER A 24 2.44 -13.12 -29.53
N SER A 25 1.97 -14.35 -29.33
CA SER A 25 1.96 -15.36 -30.38
C SER A 25 0.98 -14.90 -31.45
N ASN A 26 1.48 -14.12 -32.40
CA ASN A 26 0.70 -13.69 -33.56
C ASN A 26 0.37 -14.94 -34.39
N GLY A 27 -0.86 -15.45 -34.27
CA GLY A 27 -1.38 -16.43 -35.23
C GLY A 27 -2.38 -17.47 -34.75
N ALA A 28 -3.24 -17.18 -33.78
CA ALA A 28 -4.45 -17.99 -33.58
C ALA A 28 -5.65 -17.05 -33.37
N GLU A 29 -6.60 -17.16 -34.30
CA GLU A 29 -7.83 -16.38 -34.33
C GLU A 29 -8.75 -16.81 -33.17
N ASP A 30 -9.28 -15.81 -32.47
CA ASP A 30 -10.64 -15.78 -31.91
C ASP A 30 -11.00 -16.84 -30.85
N ASP A 31 -10.43 -16.71 -29.64
CA ASP A 31 -11.10 -17.16 -28.43
C ASP A 31 -10.82 -16.15 -27.29
N GLU A 32 -11.85 -15.42 -26.85
CA GLU A 32 -11.83 -14.36 -25.80
C GLU A 32 -11.53 -14.91 -24.38
N SER A 33 -10.83 -16.04 -24.28
CA SER A 33 -10.37 -16.54 -22.98
C SER A 33 -9.23 -15.66 -22.47
N GLN A 34 -9.34 -15.20 -21.21
CA GLN A 34 -8.26 -14.49 -20.54
C GLN A 34 -7.01 -15.36 -20.57
N THR A 35 -6.02 -15.01 -21.41
CA THR A 35 -4.75 -15.70 -21.44
C THR A 35 -3.93 -15.24 -20.24
N ASP A 36 -3.96 -16.05 -19.18
CA ASP A 36 -3.03 -15.91 -18.06
C ASP A 36 -1.62 -16.15 -18.60
N GLU A 37 -0.78 -15.13 -18.49
CA GLU A 37 0.61 -15.22 -18.90
C GLU A 37 1.51 -15.40 -17.69
N TYR A 38 2.34 -16.43 -17.74
CA TYR A 38 3.33 -16.71 -16.71
C TYR A 38 4.67 -16.14 -17.10
N PHE A 39 5.36 -15.56 -16.11
CA PHE A 39 6.68 -15.02 -16.31
C PHE A 39 7.73 -16.16 -16.32
N ASP A 40 8.20 -16.55 -17.51
CA ASP A 40 9.13 -17.68 -17.73
C ASP A 40 10.47 -17.60 -16.97
N CYS A 41 10.82 -16.44 -16.42
CA CYS A 41 12.11 -16.18 -15.78
C CYS A 41 11.96 -15.79 -14.30
N TYR A 42 10.99 -16.38 -13.60
CA TYR A 42 10.90 -16.20 -12.15
C TYR A 42 12.10 -16.87 -11.46
N ILE A 43 12.78 -16.10 -10.61
CA ILE A 43 13.85 -16.60 -9.75
C ILE A 43 13.38 -16.46 -8.31
N PRO A 44 13.32 -17.56 -7.52
CA PRO A 44 12.84 -17.50 -6.15
C PRO A 44 13.83 -16.76 -5.24
N ALA A 45 13.41 -16.43 -4.03
CA ALA A 45 14.25 -15.72 -3.06
C ALA A 45 15.55 -16.47 -2.71
N SER A 46 15.60 -17.79 -2.91
CA SER A 46 16.81 -18.61 -2.71
C SER A 46 17.82 -18.50 -3.86
N GLY A 47 17.47 -17.82 -4.95
CA GLY A 47 18.26 -17.76 -6.18
C GLY A 47 17.81 -18.79 -7.22
N PRO A 48 18.54 -18.92 -8.34
CA PRO A 48 18.23 -19.86 -9.41
C PRO A 48 18.10 -21.29 -8.91
N ASP A 49 17.09 -22.00 -9.39
CA ASP A 49 16.84 -23.40 -9.11
C ASP A 49 16.87 -24.25 -10.40
N VAL A 50 16.51 -25.53 -10.29
CA VAL A 50 16.47 -26.46 -11.42
C VAL A 50 15.43 -26.11 -12.48
N THR A 51 14.46 -25.25 -12.16
CA THR A 51 13.40 -24.80 -13.08
C THR A 51 13.76 -23.50 -13.78
N THR A 52 14.80 -22.80 -13.30
CA THR A 52 15.26 -21.53 -13.86
C THR A 52 15.86 -21.76 -15.25
N THR A 53 15.42 -20.96 -16.23
CA THR A 53 15.92 -21.08 -17.61
C THR A 53 17.42 -20.79 -17.69
N THR A 54 18.12 -21.46 -18.61
CA THR A 54 19.57 -21.26 -18.82
C THR A 54 19.92 -19.81 -19.14
N GLU A 55 19.03 -19.09 -19.85
CA GLU A 55 19.18 -17.66 -20.15
C GLU A 55 19.13 -16.82 -18.88
N ALA A 56 18.12 -17.04 -18.01
CA ALA A 56 18.01 -16.33 -16.74
C ALA A 56 19.17 -16.64 -15.78
N GLN A 57 19.65 -17.89 -15.77
CA GLN A 57 20.80 -18.31 -14.97
C GLN A 57 22.09 -17.60 -15.42
N SER A 58 22.34 -17.53 -16.74
CA SER A 58 23.51 -16.82 -17.27
C SER A 58 23.51 -15.33 -16.88
N ILE A 59 22.34 -14.69 -16.87
CA ILE A 59 22.21 -13.27 -16.49
C ILE A 59 22.38 -13.09 -14.99
N TRP A 60 21.85 -14.02 -14.19
CA TRP A 60 22.07 -14.05 -12.75
C TRP A 60 23.57 -14.12 -12.44
N ASP A 61 24.30 -15.04 -13.05
CA ASP A 61 25.74 -15.21 -12.82
C ASP A 61 26.53 -13.95 -13.19
N GLU A 62 26.22 -13.31 -14.32
CA GLU A 62 26.82 -12.03 -14.72
C GLU A 62 26.53 -10.91 -13.70
N ILE A 63 25.30 -10.86 -13.18
CA ILE A 63 24.92 -9.90 -12.13
C ILE A 63 25.69 -10.17 -10.84
N VAL A 64 25.85 -11.44 -10.43
CA VAL A 64 26.59 -11.81 -9.22
C VAL A 64 28.07 -11.47 -9.35
N GLU A 65 28.66 -11.69 -10.53
CA GLU A 65 30.03 -11.29 -10.83
C GLU A 65 30.21 -9.76 -10.72
N ALA A 66 29.31 -8.97 -11.31
CA ALA A 66 29.35 -7.51 -11.27
C ALA A 66 28.95 -6.92 -9.90
N PHE A 67 28.10 -7.61 -9.15
CA PHE A 67 27.52 -7.16 -7.89
C PHE A 67 27.30 -8.33 -6.90
N PRO A 68 28.35 -8.74 -6.15
CA PRO A 68 28.32 -9.92 -5.28
C PRO A 68 27.27 -9.88 -4.15
N PHE A 69 26.76 -8.70 -3.80
CA PHE A 69 25.68 -8.54 -2.81
C PHE A 69 24.28 -8.85 -3.37
N PHE A 70 24.17 -9.08 -4.68
CA PHE A 70 22.88 -9.31 -5.33
C PHE A 70 22.08 -10.47 -4.74
N PRO A 71 22.65 -11.68 -4.50
CA PRO A 71 21.88 -12.81 -3.96
C PRO A 71 21.28 -12.51 -2.59
N ALA A 72 22.06 -11.90 -1.68
CA ALA A 72 21.60 -11.55 -0.34
C ALA A 72 20.49 -10.50 -0.38
N LEU A 73 20.62 -9.47 -1.22
CA LEU A 73 19.57 -8.46 -1.38
C LEU A 73 18.33 -9.04 -2.08
N HIS A 74 18.52 -9.87 -3.10
CA HIS A 74 17.43 -10.56 -3.79
C HIS A 74 16.63 -11.42 -2.82
N HIS A 75 17.29 -12.17 -1.94
CA HIS A 75 16.61 -12.94 -0.90
C HIS A 75 15.70 -12.07 -0.02
N ILE A 76 16.22 -10.93 0.47
CA ILE A 76 15.47 -10.01 1.33
C ILE A 76 14.28 -9.36 0.59
N PHE A 77 14.49 -8.94 -0.66
CA PHE A 77 13.50 -8.18 -1.41
C PHE A 77 12.47 -9.07 -2.10
N SER A 78 12.86 -10.23 -2.61
CA SER A 78 11.95 -11.17 -3.27
C SER A 78 11.04 -11.90 -2.28
N ALA A 79 11.46 -12.07 -1.03
CA ALA A 79 10.61 -12.65 0.03
C ALA A 79 9.48 -11.71 0.50
N ARG A 80 9.47 -10.44 0.07
CA ARG A 80 8.46 -9.46 0.47
C ARG A 80 7.35 -9.38 -0.58
N PRO A 81 6.11 -9.83 -0.29
CA PRO A 81 5.00 -9.80 -1.26
C PRO A 81 4.66 -8.39 -1.74
N ASN A 82 4.95 -7.36 -0.94
CA ASN A 82 4.75 -5.96 -1.31
C ASN A 82 5.76 -5.44 -2.36
N VAL A 83 6.87 -6.17 -2.59
CA VAL A 83 7.92 -5.78 -3.55
C VAL A 83 7.79 -6.57 -4.85
N THR A 84 7.37 -7.83 -4.75
CA THR A 84 7.11 -8.71 -5.90
C THR A 84 5.66 -9.18 -5.83
N PRO A 85 4.72 -8.45 -6.47
CA PRO A 85 3.31 -8.81 -6.44
C PRO A 85 3.11 -10.21 -7.05
N ILE A 86 2.12 -10.95 -6.54
CA ILE A 86 1.78 -12.30 -7.02
C ILE A 86 1.42 -12.25 -8.51
N ALA A 87 0.58 -11.28 -8.87
CA ALA A 87 0.21 -11.02 -10.25
C ALA A 87 0.04 -9.51 -10.48
N ILE A 88 0.35 -9.07 -11.70
CA ILE A 88 0.04 -7.72 -12.17
C ILE A 88 -1.06 -7.85 -13.22
N THR A 89 -2.21 -7.25 -12.93
CA THR A 89 -3.33 -7.17 -13.87
C THR A 89 -3.30 -5.80 -14.52
N THR A 90 -3.14 -5.74 -15.85
CA THR A 90 -3.28 -4.50 -16.60
C THR A 90 -4.76 -4.09 -16.66
N GLY A 91 -5.01 -2.78 -16.65
CA GLY A 91 -6.36 -2.25 -16.88
C GLY A 91 -6.93 -2.66 -18.24
N VAL A 92 -8.25 -2.50 -18.42
CA VAL A 92 -8.92 -2.82 -19.70
C VAL A 92 -8.46 -1.83 -20.76
N GLY A 93 -7.52 -2.26 -21.60
CA GLY A 93 -7.05 -1.53 -22.77
C GLY A 93 -7.65 -2.06 -24.08
N PRO A 94 -7.27 -1.51 -25.23
CA PRO A 94 -7.65 -2.04 -26.55
C PRO A 94 -7.18 -3.50 -26.78
N HIS A 95 -6.30 -4.02 -25.92
CA HIS A 95 -5.84 -5.41 -25.90
C HIS A 95 -6.49 -6.27 -24.81
N GLY A 96 -7.57 -5.78 -24.20
CA GLY A 96 -8.27 -6.47 -23.12
C GLY A 96 -7.56 -6.38 -21.76
N LYS A 97 -8.06 -7.17 -20.82
CA LYS A 97 -7.46 -7.36 -19.49
C LYS A 97 -6.42 -8.47 -19.60
N LYS A 98 -5.21 -8.21 -19.10
CA LYS A 98 -4.14 -9.20 -19.07
C LYS A 98 -3.60 -9.32 -17.65
N THR A 99 -3.46 -10.55 -17.18
CA THR A 99 -2.87 -10.85 -15.87
C THR A 99 -1.55 -11.57 -16.09
N VAL A 100 -0.46 -10.94 -15.64
CA VAL A 100 0.87 -11.52 -15.67
C VAL A 100 1.19 -12.02 -14.28
N HIS A 101 1.40 -13.33 -14.15
CA HIS A 101 1.79 -13.96 -12.90
C HIS A 101 3.32 -13.91 -12.76
N PHE A 102 3.79 -13.20 -11.73
CA PHE A 102 5.23 -13.07 -11.45
C PHE A 102 5.73 -14.16 -10.52
N GLN A 103 4.83 -14.95 -9.93
CA GLN A 103 5.16 -16.12 -9.12
C GLN A 103 4.49 -17.33 -9.78
N ALA A 104 5.23 -18.43 -9.91
CA ALA A 104 4.64 -19.68 -10.38
C ALA A 104 3.53 -20.09 -9.40
N PRO A 105 2.35 -20.51 -9.90
CA PRO A 105 1.36 -21.15 -9.06
C PRO A 105 2.04 -22.34 -8.39
N SER A 106 1.83 -22.51 -7.10
CA SER A 106 2.41 -23.64 -6.38
C SER A 106 1.76 -24.92 -6.93
N ASP A 107 2.45 -25.65 -7.81
CA ASP A 107 1.94 -26.90 -8.41
C ASP A 107 1.70 -28.02 -7.37
N ASP A 108 2.12 -27.79 -6.12
CA ASP A 108 1.90 -28.71 -5.02
C ASP A 108 0.50 -28.51 -4.38
N GLU A 109 -0.55 -28.93 -5.09
CA GLU A 109 -1.89 -29.11 -4.49
C GLU A 109 -1.88 -30.21 -3.41
N SER A 110 -0.84 -31.05 -3.35
CA SER A 110 -0.79 -32.20 -2.45
C SER A 110 -0.30 -31.87 -1.04
N ASN A 111 0.29 -30.68 -0.85
CA ASN A 111 0.74 -30.24 0.45
C ASN A 111 0.72 -28.70 0.51
N PRO A 112 -0.41 -28.08 0.89
CA PRO A 112 -0.43 -26.63 1.07
C PRO A 112 0.70 -26.26 2.02
N PRO A 113 1.55 -25.26 1.69
CA PRO A 113 2.65 -24.87 2.54
C PRO A 113 2.05 -24.62 3.92
N ALA A 114 2.48 -25.42 4.91
CA ALA A 114 1.97 -25.32 6.26
C ALA A 114 2.22 -23.88 6.71
N PHE A 115 1.16 -23.06 6.69
CA PHE A 115 1.22 -21.69 7.14
C PHE A 115 1.80 -21.75 8.54
N MET A 116 3.01 -21.20 8.71
CA MET A 116 3.64 -21.20 10.02
C MET A 116 2.66 -20.51 10.98
N PRO A 117 2.41 -21.07 12.18
CA PRO A 117 1.45 -20.51 13.13
C PRO A 117 1.68 -19.00 13.38
N GLU A 118 2.94 -18.57 13.34
CA GLU A 118 3.35 -17.16 13.38
C GLU A 118 2.73 -16.30 12.26
N GLN A 119 2.76 -16.77 11.01
CA GLN A 119 2.25 -16.04 9.85
C GLN A 119 0.72 -15.96 9.88
N HIS A 120 0.06 -17.03 10.36
CA HIS A 120 -1.38 -17.04 10.55
C HIS A 120 -1.81 -16.04 11.64
N SER A 121 -1.05 -15.94 12.73
CA SER A 121 -1.30 -14.96 13.79
C SER A 121 -1.12 -13.52 13.30
N GLN A 122 -0.11 -13.25 12.47
CA GLN A 122 0.11 -11.92 11.86
C GLN A 122 -1.02 -11.55 10.88
N MET A 123 -1.46 -12.50 10.06
CA MET A 123 -2.57 -12.28 9.12
C MET A 123 -3.89 -12.00 9.86
N LEU A 124 -4.20 -12.75 10.92
CA LEU A 124 -5.37 -12.51 11.76
C LEU A 124 -5.33 -11.14 12.44
N SER A 125 -4.15 -10.72 12.91
CA SER A 125 -3.95 -9.39 13.50
C SER A 125 -4.23 -8.28 12.49
N LEU A 126 -3.71 -8.38 11.26
CA LEU A 126 -3.99 -7.42 10.19
C LEU A 126 -5.49 -7.37 9.83
N HIS A 127 -6.14 -8.53 9.77
CA HIS A 127 -7.58 -8.60 9.51
C HIS A 127 -8.40 -7.91 10.61
N GLN A 128 -8.03 -8.11 11.88
CA GLN A 128 -8.66 -7.41 13.00
C GLN A 128 -8.48 -5.90 12.94
N VAL A 129 -7.28 -5.41 12.56
CA VAL A 129 -7.01 -3.97 12.41
C VAL A 129 -7.88 -3.37 11.31
N LEU A 130 -7.98 -4.03 10.16
CA LEU A 130 -8.83 -3.60 9.03
C LEU A 130 -10.32 -3.56 9.39
N GLU A 131 -10.82 -4.56 10.11
CA GLU A 131 -12.22 -4.58 10.56
C GLU A 131 -12.49 -3.52 11.65
N ALA A 132 -11.54 -3.29 12.56
CA ALA A 132 -11.64 -2.19 13.54
C ALA A 132 -11.65 -0.81 12.85
N GLU A 133 -10.84 -0.63 11.81
CA GLU A 133 -10.82 0.59 11.01
C GLU A 133 -12.15 0.78 10.26
N ARG A 134 -12.70 -0.27 9.65
CA ARG A 134 -14.00 -0.24 8.98
C ARG A 134 -15.15 0.09 9.94
N ALA A 135 -15.13 -0.44 11.17
CA ALA A 135 -16.11 -0.13 12.20
C ALA A 135 -16.07 1.35 12.64
N HIS A 136 -14.87 1.96 12.66
CA HIS A 136 -14.71 3.37 13.01
C HIS A 136 -15.11 4.35 11.89
N HIS A 137 -15.10 3.94 10.62
CA HIS A 137 -15.39 4.82 9.48
C HIS A 137 -16.86 4.87 9.01
N GLN A 138 -17.79 4.17 9.66
CA GLN A 138 -19.23 4.25 9.31
C GLN A 138 -19.91 5.59 9.64
N VAL A 139 -19.17 6.59 10.15
CA VAL A 139 -19.67 7.95 10.37
C VAL A 139 -18.90 8.94 9.50
N SER A 140 -18.92 8.74 8.17
CA SER A 140 -18.56 9.83 7.26
C SER A 140 -19.81 10.60 6.83
N PRO A 141 -19.81 11.94 6.97
CA PRO A 141 -20.91 12.77 6.51
C PRO A 141 -21.04 12.67 4.99
N SER A 142 -22.28 12.52 4.51
CA SER A 142 -22.63 12.50 3.09
C SER A 142 -22.13 13.76 2.38
N PHE A 143 -20.92 13.71 1.81
CA PHE A 143 -20.45 14.71 0.87
C PHE A 143 -21.10 14.44 -0.49
N LYS A 144 -22.02 15.33 -0.87
CA LYS A 144 -22.50 15.41 -2.26
C LYS A 144 -21.33 15.88 -3.13
N PRO A 145 -20.93 15.16 -4.18
CA PRO A 145 -19.88 15.61 -5.06
C PRO A 145 -20.43 16.75 -5.95
N ALA A 146 -19.97 17.97 -5.69
CA ALA A 146 -19.97 19.00 -6.70
C ALA A 146 -18.80 18.68 -7.65
N TYR A 147 -19.15 18.10 -8.80
CA TYR A 147 -18.25 17.95 -9.93
C TYR A 147 -17.87 19.36 -10.41
N ASP A 148 -16.63 19.77 -10.18
CA ASP A 148 -15.96 20.76 -11.01
C ASP A 148 -14.60 20.19 -11.44
N GLY A 149 -14.36 20.24 -12.75
CA GLY A 149 -13.33 19.49 -13.43
C GLY A 149 -11.94 19.97 -13.06
N GLY A 150 -11.14 19.08 -12.47
CA GLY A 150 -9.73 19.33 -12.21
C GLY A 150 -9.03 18.06 -11.76
N SER A 151 -8.59 17.25 -12.71
CA SER A 151 -7.73 16.09 -12.45
C SER A 151 -6.43 16.51 -11.74
N PRO A 152 -6.01 15.83 -10.65
CA PRO A 152 -4.69 16.04 -10.06
C PRO A 152 -3.58 15.44 -10.94
N PRO A 153 -2.40 16.08 -11.00
CA PRO A 153 -1.25 15.60 -11.76
C PRO A 153 -0.50 14.53 -10.94
N TRP A 154 -0.82 13.26 -11.15
CA TRP A 154 0.07 12.18 -10.74
C TRP A 154 1.09 11.94 -11.84
N HIS A 155 2.36 11.95 -11.43
CA HIS A 155 3.55 11.83 -12.26
C HIS A 155 3.53 10.58 -13.16
N ASP A 156 3.48 10.84 -14.46
CA ASP A 156 3.74 9.95 -15.59
C ASP A 156 5.26 9.64 -15.65
N TRP A 157 5.67 8.39 -15.41
CA TRP A 157 7.07 7.95 -15.49
C TRP A 157 7.37 6.96 -16.62
N ASP A 158 6.40 6.71 -17.51
CA ASP A 158 6.52 5.72 -18.60
C ASP A 158 6.70 6.36 -20.00
N LYS A 159 7.40 7.49 -20.10
CA LYS A 159 7.58 8.18 -21.39
C LYS A 159 9.04 8.51 -21.76
N GLU A 160 9.86 7.48 -21.87
CA GLU A 160 11.08 7.55 -22.70
C GLU A 160 11.31 6.24 -23.45
N ASN A 161 10.60 6.05 -24.58
CA ASN A 161 11.15 5.53 -25.84
C ASN A 161 10.05 5.46 -26.91
N ILE A 162 9.90 6.53 -27.71
CA ILE A 162 9.26 6.45 -29.02
C ILE A 162 10.16 7.20 -30.02
N PRO A 163 10.52 6.61 -31.18
CA PRO A 163 11.33 7.29 -32.18
C PRO A 163 10.58 8.43 -32.86
N SER A 164 11.30 9.55 -33.03
CA SER A 164 10.91 10.75 -33.77
C SER A 164 10.28 10.44 -35.14
N SER A 165 9.07 10.94 -35.38
CA SER A 165 8.48 11.01 -36.73
C SER A 165 7.97 12.44 -37.01
N GLN A 166 8.61 13.01 -38.02
CA GLN A 166 8.35 14.13 -38.92
C GLN A 166 6.99 14.89 -38.86
N PRO A 167 6.96 16.23 -39.06
CA PRO A 167 5.75 17.04 -39.00
C PRO A 167 4.99 17.12 -40.34
N HIS A 168 3.65 17.14 -40.28
CA HIS A 168 2.77 17.56 -41.37
C HIS A 168 1.82 18.69 -40.91
N PRO A 169 1.38 19.57 -41.84
CA PRO A 169 0.75 20.86 -41.50
C PRO A 169 -0.78 20.82 -41.36
N THR A 170 -1.25 21.79 -40.59
CA THR A 170 -2.62 22.19 -40.22
C THR A 170 -3.52 22.61 -41.41
N PRO A 171 -4.86 22.49 -41.27
CA PRO A 171 -5.78 23.46 -41.87
C PRO A 171 -6.79 24.09 -40.87
N PRO A 172 -7.44 25.22 -41.22
CA PRO A 172 -8.01 26.16 -40.26
C PRO A 172 -9.55 26.23 -40.21
N LEU A 173 -10.03 26.83 -39.10
CA LEU A 173 -11.20 27.71 -38.93
C LEU A 173 -12.63 27.15 -39.12
N SER A 174 -13.47 27.33 -38.08
CA SER A 174 -14.86 27.79 -38.27
C SER A 174 -15.39 28.47 -37.00
N GLN A 175 -15.77 29.73 -37.16
CA GLN A 175 -16.51 30.57 -36.23
C GLN A 175 -18.00 30.27 -36.35
N SER A 176 -18.77 30.34 -35.26
CA SER A 176 -20.18 30.72 -35.36
C SER A 176 -20.69 31.38 -34.08
N ALA A 177 -21.74 32.17 -34.27
CA ALA A 177 -22.03 33.41 -33.59
C ALA A 177 -23.15 33.32 -32.52
N ALA A 178 -23.34 34.48 -31.89
CA ALA A 178 -24.23 34.87 -30.79
C ALA A 178 -25.73 34.50 -30.86
N THR A 179 -26.39 34.52 -29.69
CA THR A 179 -27.60 35.36 -29.46
C THR A 179 -27.89 35.56 -27.94
N PRO A 180 -28.55 36.67 -27.54
CA PRO A 180 -28.73 37.07 -26.13
C PRO A 180 -30.19 36.93 -25.64
N ALA A 181 -30.39 36.66 -24.35
CA ALA A 181 -31.69 36.83 -23.69
C ALA A 181 -31.53 37.50 -22.31
N LYS A 182 -32.16 38.67 -22.18
CA LYS A 182 -32.22 39.53 -20.99
C LYS A 182 -33.30 39.03 -20.02
N HIS A 183 -32.98 38.91 -18.74
CA HIS A 183 -33.95 38.99 -17.65
C HIS A 183 -33.38 39.83 -16.50
N PRO A 184 -34.06 40.90 -16.04
CA PRO A 184 -33.65 41.65 -14.86
C PRO A 184 -34.28 41.06 -13.60
N SER A 185 -33.49 40.44 -12.73
CA SER A 185 -33.93 40.02 -11.40
C SER A 185 -33.12 40.73 -10.32
N LYS A 186 -33.78 41.74 -9.73
CA LYS A 186 -33.69 42.28 -8.37
C LYS A 186 -32.33 42.12 -7.64
N LEU A 187 -31.61 43.23 -7.62
CA LEU A 187 -30.23 43.42 -7.16
C LEU A 187 -30.11 43.82 -5.67
N SER A 188 -30.99 43.32 -4.79
CA SER A 188 -31.09 43.82 -3.40
C SER A 188 -30.76 42.82 -2.28
N SER A 189 -30.08 41.70 -2.56
CA SER A 189 -29.76 40.67 -1.54
C SER A 189 -28.30 40.16 -1.59
N ILE A 190 -27.41 40.84 -2.33
CA ILE A 190 -26.00 40.40 -2.46
C ILE A 190 -25.15 40.83 -1.25
N THR A 191 -25.44 41.97 -0.61
CA THR A 191 -24.58 42.49 0.47
C THR A 191 -24.62 41.63 1.74
N GLU A 192 -25.79 41.13 2.13
CA GLU A 192 -25.97 40.29 3.33
C GLU A 192 -25.35 38.89 3.16
N SER A 193 -25.41 38.35 1.94
CA SER A 193 -24.79 37.05 1.61
C SER A 193 -23.25 37.11 1.63
N VAL A 194 -22.66 38.25 1.29
CA VAL A 194 -21.20 38.45 1.27
C VAL A 194 -20.63 38.60 2.68
N GLU A 195 -21.34 39.26 3.61
CA GLU A 195 -20.88 39.35 5.01
C GLU A 195 -20.96 37.99 5.72
N LYS A 196 -22.03 37.23 5.51
CA LYS A 196 -22.15 35.86 6.05
C LYS A 196 -21.12 34.90 5.45
N ALA A 197 -20.76 35.07 4.18
CA ALA A 197 -19.67 34.31 3.55
C ALA A 197 -18.29 34.67 4.14
N LYS A 198 -18.03 35.96 4.43
CA LYS A 198 -16.78 36.38 5.08
C LYS A 198 -16.62 35.81 6.49
N GLU A 199 -17.71 35.68 7.24
CA GLU A 199 -17.69 35.06 8.57
C GLU A 199 -17.48 33.53 8.51
N CYS A 200 -17.89 32.87 7.43
CA CYS A 200 -17.56 31.47 7.17
C CYS A 200 -16.11 31.27 6.69
N ILE A 201 -15.53 32.22 5.96
CA ILE A 201 -14.15 32.11 5.42
C ILE A 201 -13.09 32.42 6.49
N SER A 202 -13.41 33.23 7.52
CA SER A 202 -12.44 33.61 8.56
C SER A 202 -12.11 32.50 9.56
N LYS A 203 -12.83 31.36 9.52
CA LYS A 203 -12.59 30.18 10.37
C LYS A 203 -11.87 29.06 9.62
N LEU A 204 -11.02 29.40 8.64
CA LEU A 204 -10.12 28.40 8.09
C LEU A 204 -9.17 27.94 9.20
N PRO A 205 -9.17 26.64 9.58
CA PRO A 205 -8.25 26.13 10.58
C PRO A 205 -6.83 26.50 10.15
N LYS A 206 -6.04 26.98 11.11
CA LYS A 206 -4.65 27.36 10.90
C LYS A 206 -3.97 26.23 10.14
N LYS A 207 -3.48 26.51 8.93
CA LYS A 207 -2.87 25.49 8.06
C LYS A 207 -1.76 24.82 8.86
N HIS A 208 -1.99 23.59 9.31
CA HIS A 208 -0.93 22.75 9.85
C HIS A 208 0.15 22.69 8.78
N SER A 209 1.39 22.96 9.17
CA SER A 209 2.50 22.78 8.24
C SER A 209 2.55 21.30 7.87
N PHE A 210 2.95 20.98 6.65
CA PHE A 210 3.22 19.60 6.25
C PHE A 210 4.16 18.89 7.25
N LYS A 211 5.12 19.64 7.82
CA LYS A 211 6.01 19.15 8.87
C LYS A 211 5.26 18.74 10.14
N ASP A 212 4.24 19.50 10.55
CA ASP A 212 3.45 19.19 11.75
C ASP A 212 2.65 17.91 11.53
N THR A 213 1.99 17.76 10.36
CA THR A 213 1.28 16.52 10.00
C THR A 213 2.20 15.30 9.99
N LEU A 214 3.45 15.45 9.53
CA LEU A 214 4.43 14.37 9.55
C LEU A 214 4.83 13.99 10.98
N MET A 215 5.02 14.98 11.86
CA MET A 215 5.33 14.76 13.27
C MET A 215 4.16 14.07 13.99
N ASP A 216 2.93 14.51 13.74
CA ASP A 216 1.72 13.92 14.32
C ASP A 216 1.58 12.45 13.91
N LEU A 217 1.88 12.11 12.65
CA LEU A 217 1.85 10.73 12.17
C LEU A 217 2.93 9.86 12.83
N GLN A 218 4.13 10.39 13.03
CA GLN A 218 5.20 9.67 13.72
C GLN A 218 4.85 9.45 15.20
N GLN A 219 4.28 10.46 15.86
CA GLN A 219 3.84 10.37 17.25
C GLN A 219 2.72 9.33 17.40
N ALA A 220 1.71 9.37 16.53
CA ALA A 220 0.61 8.41 16.55
C ALA A 220 1.10 6.96 16.38
N ASN A 221 2.08 6.73 15.51
CA ASN A 221 2.68 5.40 15.34
C ASN A 221 3.42 4.93 16.59
N LEU A 222 4.20 5.80 17.24
CA LEU A 222 4.89 5.45 18.49
C LEU A 222 3.88 5.15 19.61
N ASP A 223 2.83 5.96 19.72
CA ASP A 223 1.77 5.76 20.71
C ASP A 223 1.02 4.43 20.47
N ALA A 224 0.77 4.07 19.20
CA ALA A 224 0.15 2.79 18.84
C ALA A 224 1.02 1.60 19.24
N ILE A 225 2.34 1.65 18.97
CA ILE A 225 3.29 0.60 19.36
C ILE A 225 3.35 0.44 20.89
N ASN A 226 3.44 1.55 21.61
CA ASN A 226 3.48 1.52 23.08
C ASN A 226 2.18 0.99 23.67
N SER A 227 1.03 1.43 23.13
CA SER A 227 -0.30 0.93 23.53
C SER A 227 -0.44 -0.58 23.30
N GLN A 228 0.10 -1.10 22.19
CA GLN A 228 0.11 -2.53 21.91
C GLN A 228 0.97 -3.30 22.92
N ALA A 229 2.18 -2.83 23.22
CA ALA A 229 3.04 -3.46 24.22
C ALA A 229 2.39 -3.49 25.61
N ASP A 230 1.70 -2.41 26.00
CA ASP A 230 0.96 -2.32 27.27
C ASP A 230 -0.24 -3.28 27.31
N ALA A 231 -0.93 -3.48 26.18
CA ALA A 231 -2.02 -4.44 26.08
C ALA A 231 -1.51 -5.89 26.18
N GLU A 232 -0.39 -6.18 25.52
CA GLU A 232 0.24 -7.50 25.56
C GLU A 232 0.73 -7.87 26.96
N MET A 233 1.42 -6.95 27.65
CA MET A 233 1.85 -7.18 29.03
C MET A 233 0.66 -7.47 29.96
N ARG A 234 -0.45 -6.71 29.82
CA ARG A 234 -1.66 -6.95 30.62
C ARG A 234 -2.28 -8.32 30.35
N MET A 235 -2.25 -8.78 29.10
CA MET A 235 -2.72 -10.12 28.74
C MET A 235 -1.85 -11.19 29.39
N GLN A 236 -0.52 -11.01 29.39
CA GLN A 236 0.42 -11.91 30.05
C GLN A 236 0.22 -11.93 31.58
N GLU A 237 0.04 -10.77 32.22
CA GLU A 237 -0.27 -10.68 33.65
C GLU A 237 -1.57 -11.42 34.00
N HIS A 238 -2.62 -11.27 33.18
CA HIS A 238 -3.87 -12.00 33.38
C HIS A 238 -3.70 -13.51 33.22
N GLN A 239 -2.95 -13.95 32.21
CA GLN A 239 -2.66 -15.37 31.99
C GLN A 239 -1.85 -15.97 33.14
N MET A 240 -0.92 -15.22 33.71
CA MET A 240 -0.14 -15.64 34.88
C MET A 240 -1.04 -15.78 36.11
N LEU A 241 -1.89 -14.79 36.38
CA LEU A 241 -2.82 -14.81 37.52
C LEU A 241 -3.78 -16.02 37.44
N LEU A 242 -4.26 -16.35 36.24
CA LEU A 242 -5.12 -17.51 36.03
C LEU A 242 -4.38 -18.83 36.35
N LYS A 243 -3.13 -18.98 35.90
CA LYS A 243 -2.31 -20.16 36.22
C LYS A 243 -2.06 -20.30 37.72
N GLU A 244 -1.82 -19.19 38.43
CA GLU A 244 -1.64 -19.20 39.88
C GLU A 244 -2.92 -19.57 40.62
N TYR A 245 -4.09 -19.12 40.14
CA TYR A 245 -5.39 -19.53 40.67
C TYR A 245 -5.64 -21.04 40.46
N GLU A 246 -5.37 -21.56 39.26
CA GLU A 246 -5.49 -23.00 38.96
C GLU A 246 -4.54 -23.86 39.82
N ALA A 247 -3.36 -23.32 40.16
CA ALA A 247 -2.42 -23.96 41.07
C ALA A 247 -2.83 -23.88 42.56
N GLY A 248 -3.93 -23.19 42.88
CA GLY A 248 -4.43 -23.02 44.25
C GLY A 248 -3.59 -22.05 45.09
N VAL A 249 -2.74 -21.23 44.46
CA VAL A 249 -1.95 -20.19 45.14
C VAL A 249 -2.87 -19.09 45.67
N TRP A 250 -3.92 -18.76 44.90
CA TRP A 250 -4.92 -17.75 45.26
C TRP A 250 -6.26 -18.39 45.58
N ASN A 251 -6.95 -17.87 46.59
CA ASN A 251 -8.36 -18.19 46.76
C ASN A 251 -9.24 -17.38 45.78
N ALA A 252 -10.49 -17.80 45.59
CA ALA A 252 -11.38 -17.18 44.60
C ALA A 252 -11.71 -15.70 44.88
N LEU A 253 -11.60 -15.24 46.13
CA LEU A 253 -11.85 -13.85 46.51
C LEU A 253 -10.62 -12.97 46.22
N GLU A 254 -9.43 -13.43 46.57
CA GLU A 254 -8.16 -12.76 46.26
C GLU A 254 -7.91 -12.66 44.76
N TYR A 255 -8.23 -13.73 44.00
CA TYR A 255 -8.13 -13.71 42.54
C TYR A 255 -9.01 -12.61 41.93
N LYS A 256 -10.26 -12.48 42.40
CA LYS A 256 -11.18 -11.43 41.93
C LYS A 256 -10.70 -10.03 42.29
N GLU A 257 -10.16 -9.85 43.48
CA GLU A 257 -9.57 -8.58 43.90
C GLU A 257 -8.38 -8.20 43.03
N LYS A 258 -7.44 -9.13 42.82
CA LYS A 258 -6.25 -8.91 41.96
C LYS A 258 -6.63 -8.64 40.51
N LEU A 259 -7.62 -9.35 39.99
CA LEU A 259 -8.14 -9.11 38.65
C LEU A 259 -8.78 -7.72 38.52
N GLY A 260 -9.49 -7.27 39.57
CA GLY A 260 -10.03 -5.92 39.66
C GLY A 260 -8.93 -4.85 39.66
N GLU A 261 -7.88 -5.03 40.48
CA GLU A 261 -6.72 -4.13 40.50
C GLU A 261 -6.05 -4.03 39.13
N LEU A 262 -5.90 -5.16 38.44
CA LEU A 262 -5.27 -5.23 37.12
C LEU A 262 -6.05 -4.44 36.06
N MET A 263 -7.39 -4.50 36.10
CA MET A 263 -8.25 -3.79 35.15
C MET A 263 -8.37 -2.29 35.44
N VAL A 264 -8.29 -1.90 36.71
CA VAL A 264 -8.40 -0.49 37.11
C VAL A 264 -7.09 0.27 36.89
N ARG A 265 -5.94 -0.41 36.88
CA ARG A 265 -4.64 0.23 36.72
C ARG A 265 -4.59 0.98 35.38
N PRO A 266 -4.59 2.33 35.39
CA PRO A 266 -4.48 3.08 34.15
C PRO A 266 -3.12 2.76 33.53
N ALA A 267 -3.09 2.66 32.20
CA ALA A 267 -1.83 2.56 31.46
C ALA A 267 -0.93 3.69 31.95
N LYS A 268 0.14 3.34 32.66
CA LYS A 268 1.08 4.33 33.20
C LYS A 268 1.73 4.96 31.99
N ARG A 269 1.17 6.07 31.50
CA ARG A 269 1.87 6.93 30.57
C ARG A 269 3.16 7.30 31.27
N SER A 270 4.25 6.70 30.83
CA SER A 270 5.61 7.09 31.14
C SER A 270 5.77 8.50 30.61
N HIS A 271 5.25 9.49 31.36
CA HIS A 271 5.60 10.88 31.18
C HIS A 271 7.07 10.98 31.56
N GLN A 272 7.92 10.65 30.59
CA GLN A 272 9.33 10.92 30.64
C GLN A 272 9.43 12.43 30.81
N ALA A 273 9.93 12.82 31.98
CA ALA A 273 10.12 14.21 32.34
C ALA A 273 10.85 14.91 31.19
N ALA A 274 10.20 15.90 30.59
CA ALA A 274 10.89 16.92 29.84
C ALA A 274 11.78 17.66 30.84
N GLY A 275 12.99 17.13 31.02
CA GLY A 275 14.08 17.86 31.64
C GLY A 275 14.36 19.06 30.76
N GLY A 276 14.04 20.24 31.29
CA GLY A 276 14.53 21.49 30.73
C GLY A 276 16.03 21.60 30.94
N ASP A 277 16.71 22.09 29.92
CA ASP A 277 17.55 23.29 29.97
C ASP A 277 17.61 23.89 28.56
#